data_AF-A0A6A5FFK9-F1
#
_entry.id   AF-A0A6A5FFK9-F1
#
_cell.length_a   1.000
_cell.length_b   1.000
_cell.length_c   1.000
_cell.angle_alpha   90.00
_cell.angle_beta   90.00
_cell.angle_gamma   90.00
#
_symmetry.space_group_name_H-M   'P 1'
#
loop_
_entity.id
_entity.type
_entity.pdbx_description
1 polymer ?
#
loop_
_entity_poly.entity_id
_entity_poly.type
_entity_poly.pdbx_seq_one_letter_code
_entity_poly.pdbx_strand_id
1 'polypeptide(L)'
;MTDRKPCKVCNFTRQKSYGLVVPSLDDLKIKGCEFLGFSPGEPVTVVLEDDGTIVQDQAYFLCLPSNTKFMLLHEKETWSPGCKMDGGTAWMARDSMVLEADTVDSSSAAAHWWHLAQQLKQDLASIILMSEADLQALVDAPCPELASAMGFEEKKAEDLQETLQGVLDRREEERQSKELLQLYLKAAVKEDQQQEVPSQPSQEGAGDVEVDAVEVDSASGFMSRTLMVLKGKTSPETRLSTEELQMVVTRGTEAMEKVLGWDRRRTSALLHACEAELTGRLQQVQAVQSIRSNTQLDRVQRVEEEGVETPAQGSN
;
A
#
# COMPACT_ATOMS: atom_id res chain seq x y z
N MET A 1 12.70 -50.00 -3.39
CA MET A 1 13.57 -48.94 -3.92
C MET A 1 13.15 -47.68 -3.18
N THR A 2 14.03 -47.04 -2.40
CA THR A 2 13.67 -45.79 -1.73
C THR A 2 13.72 -44.69 -2.79
N ASP A 3 12.56 -44.23 -3.22
CA ASP A 3 12.46 -43.15 -4.20
C ASP A 3 13.10 -41.89 -3.61
N ARG A 4 14.28 -41.55 -4.14
CA ARG A 4 15.07 -40.41 -3.70
C ARG A 4 14.52 -39.17 -4.37
N LYS A 5 14.01 -38.23 -3.59
CA LYS A 5 13.44 -36.99 -4.11
C LYS A 5 14.49 -35.89 -4.13
N PRO A 6 14.74 -35.26 -5.30
CA PRO A 6 15.56 -34.06 -5.35
C PRO A 6 14.75 -32.86 -4.83
N CYS A 7 15.36 -32.06 -3.97
CA CYS A 7 14.77 -30.89 -3.33
C CYS A 7 15.83 -29.81 -3.13
N LYS A 8 15.40 -28.57 -2.93
CA LYS A 8 16.29 -27.45 -2.60
C LYS A 8 16.02 -26.98 -1.18
N VAL A 9 17.06 -26.64 -0.44
CA VAL A 9 16.96 -26.16 0.95
C VAL A 9 17.66 -24.82 1.09
N CYS A 10 17.06 -23.86 1.77
CA CYS A 10 17.68 -22.60 2.17
C CYS A 10 17.43 -22.28 3.65
N ASN A 11 18.23 -21.37 4.20
CA ASN A 11 17.99 -20.76 5.50
C ASN A 11 17.02 -19.56 5.38
N PHE A 12 16.64 -18.99 6.53
CA PHE A 12 15.84 -17.77 6.63
C PHE A 12 16.34 -16.63 5.74
N THR A 13 17.66 -16.43 5.61
CA THR A 13 18.22 -15.32 4.82
C THR A 13 18.07 -15.49 3.30
N ARG A 14 17.68 -16.68 2.81
CA ARG A 14 17.55 -17.03 1.37
C ARG A 14 18.83 -16.82 0.53
N GLN A 15 19.96 -16.46 1.15
CA GLN A 15 21.22 -16.15 0.46
C GLN A 15 21.92 -17.40 -0.08
N LYS A 16 21.75 -18.54 0.59
CA LYS A 16 22.35 -19.81 0.18
C LYS A 16 21.25 -20.84 -0.01
N SER A 17 21.33 -21.56 -1.12
CA SER A 17 20.45 -22.70 -1.40
C SER A 17 21.27 -23.92 -1.76
N TYR A 18 20.93 -25.05 -1.15
CA TYR A 18 21.60 -26.33 -1.34
C TYR A 18 20.64 -27.29 -2.01
N GLY A 19 21.11 -27.96 -3.07
CA GLY A 19 20.37 -29.06 -3.69
C GLY A 19 20.64 -30.34 -2.91
N LEU A 20 19.58 -30.96 -2.38
CA LEU A 20 19.65 -32.21 -1.64
C LEU A 20 18.84 -33.28 -2.35
N VAL A 21 19.28 -34.52 -2.19
CA VAL A 21 18.55 -35.69 -2.65
C VAL A 21 18.29 -36.56 -1.42
N VAL A 22 17.04 -36.61 -0.99
CA VAL A 22 16.63 -37.26 0.26
C VAL A 22 15.45 -38.20 0.04
N PRO A 23 15.40 -39.33 0.76
CA PRO A 23 14.28 -40.26 0.72
C PRO A 23 13.13 -39.89 1.67
N SER A 24 13.38 -39.06 2.69
CA SER A 24 12.39 -38.69 3.72
C SER A 24 12.53 -37.24 4.18
N LEU A 25 11.49 -36.73 4.86
CA LEU A 25 11.47 -35.42 5.51
C LEU A 25 12.44 -35.35 6.70
N ASP A 26 12.60 -36.45 7.44
CA ASP A 26 13.59 -36.50 8.53
C ASP A 26 15.02 -36.44 7.98
N ASP A 27 15.29 -37.11 6.86
CA ASP A 27 16.58 -37.00 6.17
C ASP A 27 16.80 -35.60 5.60
N LEU A 28 15.74 -34.90 5.19
CA LEU A 28 15.80 -33.49 4.79
C LEU A 28 16.22 -32.60 5.97
N LYS A 29 15.66 -32.83 7.16
CA LYS A 29 16.02 -32.08 8.36
C LYS A 29 17.46 -32.34 8.76
N ILE A 30 17.87 -33.60 8.84
CA ILE A 30 19.23 -33.97 9.26
C ILE A 30 20.28 -33.39 8.30
N LYS A 31 20.14 -33.67 7.00
CA LYS A 31 21.10 -33.18 6.00
C LYS A 31 20.99 -31.68 5.80
N GLY A 32 19.77 -31.15 5.79
CA GLY A 32 19.52 -29.70 5.70
C GLY A 32 20.23 -28.95 6.82
N CYS A 33 20.16 -29.45 8.05
CA CYS A 33 20.88 -28.87 9.19
C CYS A 33 22.40 -28.95 9.03
N GLU A 34 22.93 -30.09 8.59
CA GLU A 34 24.36 -30.28 8.34
C GLU A 34 24.89 -29.27 7.30
N PHE A 35 24.18 -29.09 6.18
CA PHE A 35 24.57 -28.18 5.11
C PHE A 35 24.37 -26.69 5.45
N LEU A 36 23.38 -26.38 6.30
CA LEU A 36 23.13 -25.01 6.76
C LEU A 36 23.97 -24.62 7.98
N GLY A 37 24.67 -25.57 8.60
CA GLY A 37 25.54 -25.33 9.76
C GLY A 37 24.76 -25.17 11.07
N PHE A 38 23.55 -25.70 11.16
CA PHE A 38 22.77 -25.73 12.40
C PHE A 38 23.38 -26.73 13.40
N SER A 39 23.24 -26.45 14.70
CA SER A 39 23.79 -27.34 15.72
C SER A 39 22.99 -28.66 15.78
N PRO A 40 23.66 -29.82 15.87
CA PRO A 40 22.97 -31.11 15.89
C PRO A 40 22.19 -31.25 17.20
N GLY A 41 20.87 -31.07 17.14
CA GLY A 41 19.97 -31.22 18.29
C GLY A 41 18.93 -30.10 18.46
N GLU A 42 19.07 -29.00 17.73
CA GLU A 42 18.06 -27.93 17.73
C GLU A 42 16.82 -28.32 16.92
N PRO A 43 15.60 -28.06 17.43
CA PRO A 43 14.37 -28.31 16.68
C PRO A 43 14.23 -27.29 15.55
N VAL A 44 14.09 -27.81 14.33
CA VAL A 44 13.98 -27.00 13.11
C VAL A 44 12.62 -27.22 12.46
N THR A 45 11.98 -26.11 12.08
CA THR A 45 10.71 -26.11 11.34
C THR A 45 11.00 -26.08 9.86
N VAL A 46 10.38 -26.98 9.10
CA VAL A 46 10.50 -27.02 7.64
C VAL A 46 9.27 -26.36 7.04
N VAL A 47 9.47 -25.37 6.18
CA VAL A 47 8.41 -24.65 5.47
C VAL A 47 8.68 -24.62 3.97
N LEU A 48 7.64 -24.39 3.17
CA LEU A 48 7.78 -24.08 1.75
C LEU A 48 8.32 -22.65 1.57
N GLU A 49 9.28 -22.49 0.67
CA GLU A 49 9.88 -21.18 0.42
C GLU A 49 8.90 -20.18 -0.21
N ASP A 50 7.91 -20.69 -0.94
CA ASP A 50 7.04 -19.89 -1.81
C ASP A 50 5.91 -19.20 -1.04
N ASP A 51 5.27 -19.90 -0.11
CA ASP A 51 4.07 -19.45 0.60
C ASP A 51 4.16 -19.59 2.13
N GLY A 52 5.26 -20.18 2.64
CA GLY A 52 5.46 -20.37 4.08
C GLY A 52 4.67 -21.53 4.67
N THR A 53 4.04 -22.37 3.85
CA THR A 53 3.30 -23.54 4.33
C THR A 53 4.23 -24.46 5.11
N ILE A 54 3.87 -24.79 6.35
CA ILE A 54 4.67 -25.64 7.23
C ILE A 54 4.50 -27.10 6.81
N VAL A 55 5.63 -27.77 6.54
CA VAL A 55 5.67 -29.18 6.11
C VAL A 55 6.07 -30.06 7.28
N GLN A 56 5.07 -30.69 7.90
CA GLN A 56 5.28 -31.58 9.06
C GLN A 56 5.11 -33.05 8.73
N ASP A 57 4.34 -33.38 7.69
CA ASP A 57 3.98 -34.75 7.35
C ASP A 57 4.71 -35.28 6.12
N GLN A 58 5.12 -36.55 6.21
CA GLN A 58 5.87 -37.24 5.16
C GLN A 58 5.06 -37.41 3.87
N ALA A 59 3.73 -37.57 3.99
CA ALA A 59 2.86 -37.75 2.83
C ALA A 59 2.80 -36.49 1.97
N TYR A 60 2.62 -35.32 2.58
CA TYR A 60 2.66 -34.03 1.93
C TYR A 60 4.03 -33.78 1.29
N PHE A 61 5.12 -34.05 2.02
CA PHE A 61 6.47 -33.94 1.46
C PHE A 61 6.63 -34.73 0.16
N LEU A 62 6.10 -35.95 0.08
CA LEU A 62 6.21 -36.79 -1.12
C LEU A 62 5.32 -36.30 -2.28
N CYS A 63 4.13 -35.76 -1.99
CA CYS A 63 3.20 -35.23 -3.00
C CYS A 63 3.68 -33.96 -3.71
N LEU A 64 4.62 -33.22 -3.11
CA LEU A 64 5.15 -32.00 -3.74
C LEU A 64 5.90 -32.31 -5.05
N PRO A 65 6.07 -31.34 -5.96
CA PRO A 65 6.91 -31.54 -7.14
C PRO A 65 8.37 -31.89 -6.81
N SER A 66 9.09 -32.46 -7.78
CA SER A 66 10.56 -32.57 -7.69
C SER A 66 11.20 -31.18 -7.74
N ASN A 67 12.31 -30.98 -7.03
CA ASN A 67 13.05 -29.71 -6.91
C ASN A 67 12.30 -28.59 -6.17
N THR A 68 11.25 -28.91 -5.39
CA THR A 68 10.61 -27.95 -4.49
C THR A 68 11.64 -27.34 -3.52
N LYS A 69 11.52 -26.03 -3.29
CA LYS A 69 12.38 -25.26 -2.41
C LYS A 69 11.76 -25.18 -1.02
N PHE A 70 12.47 -25.75 -0.07
CA PHE A 70 12.14 -25.75 1.35
C PHE A 70 13.04 -24.76 2.07
N MET A 71 12.52 -24.20 3.15
CA MET A 71 13.26 -23.36 4.08
C MET A 71 13.25 -24.02 5.46
N LEU A 72 14.43 -24.09 6.07
CA LEU A 72 14.60 -24.56 7.44
C LEU A 72 14.72 -23.34 8.35
N LEU A 73 13.85 -23.28 9.35
CA LEU A 73 13.74 -22.18 10.31
C LEU A 73 14.04 -22.68 11.73
N HIS A 74 14.88 -21.94 12.45
CA HIS A 74 15.10 -22.16 13.88
C HIS A 74 13.93 -21.63 14.73
N GLU A 75 13.80 -22.02 16.01
CA GLU A 75 12.68 -21.65 16.91
C GLU A 75 12.38 -20.14 17.01
N LYS A 76 13.32 -19.28 16.64
CA LYS A 76 13.17 -17.82 16.70
C LYS A 76 12.97 -17.18 15.32
N GLU A 77 12.94 -17.97 14.25
CA GLU A 77 12.82 -17.49 12.88
C GLU A 77 11.42 -17.81 12.35
N THR A 78 10.74 -16.80 11.80
CA THR A 78 9.43 -16.94 11.16
C THR A 78 9.57 -16.76 9.66
N TRP A 79 8.85 -17.55 8.87
CA TRP A 79 8.85 -17.37 7.41
C TRP A 79 8.34 -15.97 7.05
N SER A 80 9.02 -15.31 6.12
CA SER A 80 8.58 -14.06 5.50
C SER A 80 8.63 -14.18 3.97
N PRO A 81 7.71 -13.56 3.21
CA PRO A 81 7.75 -13.57 1.76
C PRO A 81 9.09 -13.03 1.26
N GLY A 82 9.77 -13.80 0.41
CA GLY A 82 10.99 -13.31 -0.22
C GLY A 82 10.63 -12.20 -1.20
N CYS A 83 11.22 -11.02 -1.03
CA CYS A 83 11.18 -9.96 -2.02
C CYS A 83 11.88 -10.47 -3.30
N LYS A 84 11.10 -11.06 -4.22
CA LYS A 84 11.62 -11.62 -5.48
C LYS A 84 11.83 -10.45 -6.45
N MET A 85 12.85 -9.63 -6.18
CA MET A 85 13.45 -8.74 -7.17
C MET A 85 14.23 -9.61 -8.15
N ASP A 86 13.51 -10.16 -9.12
CA ASP A 86 14.08 -10.76 -10.31
C ASP A 86 14.78 -9.67 -11.14
N GLY A 87 16.10 -9.80 -11.28
CA GLY A 87 16.83 -9.30 -12.44
C GLY A 87 17.61 -7.99 -12.29
N GLY A 88 18.77 -8.03 -11.62
CA GLY A 88 19.90 -7.15 -12.02
C GLY A 88 20.81 -6.53 -10.96
N THR A 89 20.43 -6.48 -9.67
CA THR A 89 21.16 -5.64 -8.69
C THR A 89 21.87 -6.42 -7.57
N ALA A 90 22.03 -7.74 -7.70
CA ALA A 90 22.63 -8.63 -6.70
C ALA A 90 24.14 -8.37 -6.37
N TRP A 91 24.76 -7.32 -6.94
CA TRP A 91 26.16 -6.98 -6.70
C TRP A 91 26.37 -5.86 -5.67
N MET A 92 25.30 -5.19 -5.22
CA MET A 92 25.40 -4.07 -4.28
C MET A 92 25.45 -4.49 -2.79
N ALA A 93 25.12 -5.74 -2.44
CA ALA A 93 24.99 -6.17 -1.03
C ALA A 93 26.28 -6.76 -0.43
N ARG A 94 27.46 -6.36 -0.95
CA ARG A 94 28.73 -6.99 -0.58
C ARG A 94 29.82 -6.02 -0.14
N ASP A 95 29.45 -4.94 0.53
CA ASP A 95 30.35 -4.31 1.50
C ASP A 95 29.56 -3.41 2.47
N SER A 96 29.28 -3.94 3.66
CA SER A 96 29.11 -3.17 4.91
C SER A 96 28.80 -4.16 6.03
N MET A 97 29.85 -4.84 6.46
CA MET A 97 30.02 -5.08 7.89
C MET A 97 30.13 -3.70 8.54
N VAL A 98 29.25 -3.38 9.50
CA VAL A 98 29.48 -2.47 10.64
C VAL A 98 28.12 -2.18 11.31
N LEU A 99 27.99 -2.78 12.49
CA LEU A 99 27.18 -2.40 13.66
C LEU A 99 25.66 -2.61 13.64
N GLU A 100 25.26 -3.48 14.59
CA GLU A 100 23.93 -3.57 15.16
C GLU A 100 23.34 -2.20 15.45
N ALA A 101 22.20 -1.92 14.85
CA ALA A 101 21.19 -1.07 15.44
C ALA A 101 19.88 -1.87 15.44
N ASP A 102 19.48 -2.28 16.64
CA ASP A 102 18.14 -2.79 16.93
C ASP A 102 17.11 -1.76 16.44
N THR A 103 16.42 -2.08 15.35
CA THR A 103 15.34 -1.26 14.78
C THR A 103 14.18 -2.16 14.43
N VAL A 104 13.31 -2.33 15.42
CA VAL A 104 11.96 -2.87 15.27
C VAL A 104 11.15 -2.03 14.27
N ASP A 105 10.47 -2.72 13.35
CA ASP A 105 9.43 -2.30 12.38
C ASP A 105 9.75 -1.41 11.15
N SER A 106 10.97 -0.92 10.94
CA SER A 106 11.25 0.02 9.82
C SER A 106 11.40 -0.59 8.42
N SER A 107 11.49 -1.92 8.27
CA SER A 107 11.68 -2.54 6.94
C SER A 107 10.42 -2.54 6.06
N SER A 108 9.24 -2.27 6.62
CA SER A 108 7.99 -2.14 5.85
C SER A 108 7.77 -0.72 5.32
N ALA A 109 8.11 0.31 6.10
CA ALA A 109 7.87 1.70 5.71
C ALA A 109 8.83 2.17 4.61
N ALA A 110 10.11 1.78 4.70
CA ALA A 110 11.11 2.03 3.66
C ALA A 110 10.74 1.36 2.32
N ALA A 111 10.10 0.19 2.38
CA ALA A 111 9.56 -0.47 1.19
C ALA A 111 8.31 0.26 0.66
N HIS A 112 7.42 0.72 1.55
CA HIS A 112 6.14 1.34 1.16
C HIS A 112 6.32 2.61 0.34
N TRP A 113 6.99 3.64 0.86
CA TRP A 113 7.18 4.90 0.12
C TRP A 113 8.00 4.70 -1.16
N TRP A 114 8.94 3.74 -1.15
CA TRP A 114 9.72 3.39 -2.33
C TRP A 114 8.85 2.83 -3.45
N HIS A 115 7.91 1.93 -3.14
CA HIS A 115 6.96 1.40 -4.11
C HIS A 115 6.06 2.52 -4.68
N LEU A 116 5.61 3.43 -3.82
CA LEU A 116 4.85 4.61 -4.22
C LEU A 116 5.65 5.52 -5.16
N ALA A 117 6.94 5.73 -4.89
CA ALA A 117 7.83 6.49 -5.76
C ALA A 117 7.99 5.80 -7.13
N GLN A 118 8.16 4.48 -7.17
CA GLN A 118 8.21 3.75 -8.45
C GLN A 118 6.91 3.85 -9.24
N GLN A 119 5.75 3.81 -8.58
CA GLN A 119 4.45 4.01 -9.22
C GLN A 119 4.36 5.41 -9.82
N LEU A 120 4.77 6.42 -9.06
CA LEU A 120 4.75 7.82 -9.49
C LEU A 120 5.68 8.09 -10.67
N LYS A 121 6.83 7.42 -10.70
CA LYS A 121 7.78 7.47 -11.82
C LYS A 121 7.18 6.95 -13.13
N GLN A 122 6.29 5.95 -13.07
CA GLN A 122 5.62 5.41 -14.25
C GLN A 122 4.47 6.31 -14.71
N ASP A 123 3.71 6.86 -13.76
CA ASP A 123 2.59 7.73 -14.06
C ASP A 123 2.36 8.78 -12.95
N LEU A 124 2.67 10.04 -13.25
CA LEU A 124 2.45 11.16 -12.32
C LEU A 124 0.96 11.37 -12.00
N ALA A 125 0.04 10.92 -12.85
CA ALA A 125 -1.39 11.00 -12.58
C ALA A 125 -1.82 10.13 -11.38
N SER A 126 -0.98 9.18 -10.95
CA SER A 126 -1.27 8.31 -9.82
C SER A 126 -1.50 9.06 -8.52
N ILE A 127 -0.96 10.28 -8.36
CA ILE A 127 -1.16 11.15 -7.18
C ILE A 127 -2.65 11.33 -6.85
N ILE A 128 -3.48 11.48 -7.89
CA ILE A 128 -4.93 11.69 -7.74
C ILE A 128 -5.58 10.49 -7.03
N LEU A 129 -5.03 9.29 -7.25
CA LEU A 129 -5.64 8.04 -6.81
C LEU A 129 -5.22 7.61 -5.40
N MET A 130 -4.12 8.17 -4.90
CA MET A 130 -3.46 7.77 -3.66
C MET A 130 -4.21 8.26 -2.42
N SER A 131 -4.08 7.50 -1.32
CA SER A 131 -4.59 7.91 -0.02
C SER A 131 -3.75 9.06 0.54
N GLU A 132 -4.30 9.81 1.49
CA GLU A 132 -3.58 10.89 2.16
C GLU A 132 -2.33 10.38 2.89
N ALA A 133 -2.39 9.19 3.50
CA ALA A 133 -1.22 8.61 4.17
C ALA A 133 -0.12 8.19 3.20
N ASP A 134 -0.49 7.74 2.00
CA ASP A 134 0.50 7.40 0.96
C ASP A 134 1.21 8.66 0.45
N LEU A 135 0.46 9.75 0.28
CA LEU A 135 1.04 11.04 -0.06
C LEU A 135 1.95 11.56 1.06
N GLN A 136 1.54 11.44 2.32
CA GLN A 136 2.37 11.82 3.48
C GLN A 136 3.64 10.98 3.54
N ALA A 137 3.57 9.66 3.30
CA ALA A 137 4.74 8.79 3.28
C ALA A 137 5.77 9.19 2.20
N LEU A 138 5.33 9.75 1.07
CA LEU A 138 6.22 10.30 0.04
C LEU A 138 6.85 11.64 0.45
N VAL A 139 6.10 12.48 1.17
CA VAL A 139 6.62 13.76 1.71
C VAL A 139 7.65 13.50 2.80
N ASP A 140 7.39 12.54 3.68
CA ASP A 140 8.28 12.20 4.80
C ASP A 140 9.52 11.38 4.37
N ALA A 141 9.57 10.95 3.10
CA ALA A 141 10.68 10.18 2.57
C ALA A 141 11.98 10.99 2.51
N PRO A 142 13.16 10.36 2.70
CA PRO A 142 14.44 11.07 2.56
C PRO A 142 14.63 11.57 1.13
N CYS A 143 14.73 12.88 0.95
CA CYS A 143 14.91 13.54 -0.36
C CYS A 143 15.98 12.89 -1.27
N PRO A 144 17.22 12.60 -0.81
CA PRO A 144 18.25 12.01 -1.68
C PRO A 144 17.89 10.59 -2.13
N GLU A 145 17.19 9.81 -1.29
CA GLU A 145 16.76 8.46 -1.63
C GLU A 145 15.56 8.50 -2.59
N LEU A 146 14.63 9.44 -2.39
CA LEU A 146 13.51 9.67 -3.29
C LEU A 146 13.98 10.12 -4.68
N ALA A 147 14.94 11.04 -4.74
CA ALA A 147 15.58 11.47 -5.99
C ALA A 147 16.20 10.27 -6.73
N SER A 148 16.90 9.41 -5.99
CA SER A 148 17.48 8.17 -6.52
C SER A 148 16.43 7.18 -7.01
N ALA A 149 15.31 7.02 -6.29
CA ALA A 149 14.18 6.15 -6.65
C ALA A 149 13.53 6.58 -7.98
N MET A 150 13.22 7.88 -8.06
CA MET A 150 12.55 8.52 -9.19
C MET A 150 13.50 8.67 -10.39
N GLY A 151 14.82 8.67 -10.16
CA GLY A 151 15.82 8.99 -11.18
C GLY A 151 15.85 10.48 -11.51
N PHE A 152 15.56 11.33 -10.51
CA PHE A 152 15.56 12.78 -10.62
C PHE A 152 16.80 13.40 -9.95
N GLU A 153 17.04 14.66 -10.27
CA GLU A 153 17.94 15.50 -9.49
C GLU A 153 17.29 15.82 -8.13
N GLU A 154 18.10 15.95 -7.08
CA GLU A 154 17.63 16.19 -5.70
C GLU A 154 16.68 17.38 -5.62
N LYS A 155 17.02 18.51 -6.28
CA LYS A 155 16.15 19.69 -6.35
C LYS A 155 14.76 19.40 -6.91
N LYS A 156 14.65 18.54 -7.93
CA LYS A 156 13.33 18.18 -8.50
C LYS A 156 12.53 17.27 -7.57
N ALA A 157 13.20 16.48 -6.74
CA ALA A 157 12.55 15.70 -5.70
C ALA A 157 12.05 16.61 -4.58
N GLU A 158 12.79 17.65 -4.20
CA GLU A 158 12.34 18.69 -3.28
C GLU A 158 11.11 19.43 -3.82
N ASP A 159 11.16 19.93 -5.06
CA ASP A 159 10.03 20.61 -5.71
C ASP A 159 8.77 19.71 -5.75
N LEU A 160 8.96 18.40 -5.96
CA LEU A 160 7.90 17.40 -5.93
C LEU A 160 7.32 17.24 -4.52
N GLN A 161 8.17 17.11 -3.49
CA GLN A 161 7.72 16.98 -2.10
C GLN A 161 6.95 18.24 -1.65
N GLU A 162 7.41 19.44 -2.03
CA GLU A 162 6.69 20.69 -1.78
C GLU A 162 5.31 20.69 -2.47
N THR A 163 5.25 20.23 -3.71
CA THR A 163 3.98 20.12 -4.45
C THR A 163 3.02 19.12 -3.78
N LEU A 164 3.52 17.97 -3.33
CA LEU A 164 2.73 16.96 -2.62
C LEU A 164 2.20 17.51 -1.29
N GLN A 165 3.03 18.24 -0.53
CA GLN A 165 2.60 18.92 0.69
C GLN A 165 1.49 19.93 0.38
N GLY A 166 1.63 20.75 -0.67
CA GLY A 166 0.58 21.69 -1.07
C GLY A 166 -0.75 21.03 -1.46
N VAL A 167 -0.71 19.80 -2.00
CA VAL A 167 -1.92 18.99 -2.26
C VAL A 167 -2.57 18.52 -0.96
N LEU A 168 -1.77 18.07 0.02
CA LEU A 168 -2.25 17.67 1.35
C LEU A 168 -2.90 18.86 2.06
N ASP A 169 -2.23 20.01 2.07
CA ASP A 169 -2.72 21.24 2.70
C ASP A 169 -4.05 21.67 2.10
N ARG A 170 -4.20 21.59 0.76
CA ARG A 170 -5.46 21.93 0.08
C ARG A 170 -6.60 21.00 0.48
N ARG A 171 -6.35 19.69 0.57
CA ARG A 171 -7.36 18.71 1.02
C ARG A 171 -7.80 19.00 2.46
N GLU A 172 -6.86 19.39 3.31
CA GLU A 172 -7.14 19.75 4.70
C GLU A 172 -7.89 21.10 4.80
N GLU A 173 -7.55 22.09 3.97
CA GLU A 173 -8.28 23.37 3.87
C GLU A 173 -9.74 23.14 3.44
N GLU A 174 -9.98 22.32 2.42
CA GLU A 174 -11.33 21.96 1.98
C GLU A 174 -12.15 21.33 3.10
N ARG A 175 -11.53 20.44 3.88
CA ARG A 175 -12.15 19.82 5.06
C ARG A 175 -12.53 20.86 6.11
N GLN A 176 -11.60 21.74 6.47
CA GLN A 176 -11.83 22.79 7.46
C GLN A 176 -12.93 23.76 7.01
N SER A 177 -12.92 24.13 5.74
CA SER A 177 -13.95 24.96 5.10
C SER A 177 -15.33 24.31 5.18
N LYS A 178 -15.43 23.02 4.80
CA LYS A 178 -16.68 22.25 4.86
C LYS A 178 -17.22 22.15 6.29
N GLU A 179 -16.35 21.92 7.28
CA GLU A 179 -16.72 21.87 8.70
C GLU A 179 -17.26 23.21 9.19
N LEU A 180 -16.57 24.31 8.86
CA LEU A 180 -17.00 25.66 9.20
C LEU A 180 -18.38 25.99 8.60
N LEU A 181 -18.59 25.66 7.33
CA LEU A 181 -19.88 25.85 6.66
C LEU A 181 -21.00 25.03 7.30
N GLN A 182 -20.73 23.80 7.71
CA GLN A 182 -21.70 22.98 8.45
C GLN A 182 -22.07 23.60 9.80
N LEU A 183 -21.08 24.13 10.52
CA LEU A 183 -21.33 24.84 11.78
C LEU A 183 -22.17 26.10 11.55
N TYR A 184 -21.88 26.87 10.49
CA TYR A 184 -22.65 28.05 10.13
C TYR A 184 -24.10 27.69 9.78
N LEU A 185 -24.33 26.68 8.93
CA LEU A 185 -25.68 26.19 8.60
C LEU A 185 -26.43 25.72 9.84
N LYS A 186 -25.75 25.00 10.74
CA LYS A 186 -26.34 24.55 12.02
C LYS A 186 -26.67 25.72 12.94
N ALA A 187 -25.87 26.78 12.93
CA ALA A 187 -26.15 28.00 13.68
C ALA A 187 -27.33 28.78 13.07
N ALA A 188 -27.35 28.98 11.76
CA ALA A 188 -28.44 29.65 11.05
C ALA A 188 -29.80 28.96 11.28
N VAL A 189 -29.84 27.63 11.21
CA VAL A 189 -31.06 26.85 11.51
C VAL A 189 -31.51 27.02 12.97
N LYS A 190 -30.57 27.20 13.91
CA LYS A 190 -30.91 27.47 15.31
C LYS A 190 -31.40 28.90 15.53
N GLU A 191 -30.84 29.86 14.81
CA GLU A 191 -31.29 31.26 14.84
C GLU A 191 -32.73 31.40 14.29
N ASP A 192 -33.04 30.71 13.18
CA ASP A 192 -34.40 30.64 12.63
C ASP A 192 -35.39 29.99 13.63
N GLN A 193 -34.96 28.94 14.34
CA GLN A 193 -35.75 28.29 15.40
C GLN A 193 -35.91 29.14 16.66
N GLN A 194 -35.02 30.12 16.90
CA GLN A 194 -35.08 31.03 18.06
C GLN A 194 -35.93 32.28 17.81
N GLN A 195 -36.28 32.58 16.56
CA GLN A 195 -37.20 33.68 16.21
C GLN A 195 -38.69 33.30 16.26
N GLU A 196 -39.03 32.00 16.33
CA GLU A 196 -40.40 31.52 16.55
C GLU A 196 -40.65 31.06 18.00
N VAL A 197 -41.08 32.02 18.85
CA VAL A 197 -41.82 31.88 20.15
C VAL A 197 -41.04 31.34 21.38
N PRO A 198 -41.16 32.01 22.56
CA PRO A 198 -40.51 31.57 23.80
C PRO A 198 -41.38 30.56 24.56
N SER A 199 -40.83 29.38 24.95
CA SER A 199 -41.27 28.60 26.13
C SER A 199 -40.39 27.38 26.44
N GLN A 200 -39.67 27.49 27.56
CA GLN A 200 -39.28 26.46 28.55
C GLN A 200 -38.16 25.43 28.29
N PRO A 201 -37.40 25.08 29.36
CA PRO A 201 -36.14 24.36 29.26
C PRO A 201 -36.34 22.85 29.27
N SER A 202 -35.53 22.13 28.49
CA SER A 202 -35.38 20.69 28.62
C SER A 202 -33.90 20.33 28.58
N GLN A 203 -33.42 19.99 29.77
CA GLN A 203 -32.21 19.28 30.17
C GLN A 203 -31.18 18.91 29.08
N GLU A 204 -29.98 19.45 29.26
CA GLU A 204 -28.73 18.79 28.93
C GLU A 204 -28.64 17.41 29.61
N GLY A 205 -28.15 16.42 28.86
CA GLY A 205 -27.75 15.14 29.42
C GLY A 205 -27.68 14.01 28.39
N ALA A 206 -26.53 13.84 27.75
CA ALA A 206 -25.95 12.56 27.33
C ALA A 206 -24.58 12.90 26.72
N GLY A 207 -23.45 12.58 27.35
CA GLY A 207 -23.14 11.22 27.74
C GLY A 207 -22.14 10.71 26.71
N ASP A 208 -20.86 10.91 27.05
CA ASP A 208 -19.66 10.18 26.65
C ASP A 208 -19.88 8.87 25.85
N VAL A 209 -19.11 8.70 24.77
CA VAL A 209 -18.44 7.43 24.49
C VAL A 209 -17.12 7.71 23.76
N GLU A 210 -16.04 7.88 24.52
CA GLU A 210 -14.73 7.36 24.13
C GLU A 210 -14.82 5.85 23.93
N VAL A 211 -14.39 5.34 22.77
CA VAL A 211 -14.02 3.94 22.62
C VAL A 211 -12.65 3.89 21.97
N ASP A 212 -11.65 3.67 22.82
CA ASP A 212 -10.40 3.02 22.46
C ASP A 212 -10.64 1.50 22.48
N ALA A 213 -10.22 0.81 21.42
CA ALA A 213 -9.87 -0.61 21.37
C ALA A 213 -9.65 -1.04 19.91
N VAL A 214 -8.38 -1.22 19.57
CA VAL A 214 -7.87 -1.99 18.43
C VAL A 214 -8.36 -3.44 18.48
N GLU A 215 -9.03 -3.91 17.43
CA GLU A 215 -8.88 -5.26 16.86
C GLU A 215 -9.66 -5.38 15.53
N VAL A 216 -9.10 -6.14 14.59
CA VAL A 216 -9.52 -6.27 13.19
C VAL A 216 -10.82 -7.06 13.08
N ASP A 217 -11.90 -6.42 12.62
CA ASP A 217 -13.14 -7.15 12.29
C ASP A 217 -13.00 -7.89 10.95
N SER A 218 -12.55 -9.14 11.05
CA SER A 218 -12.44 -10.09 9.93
C SER A 218 -13.80 -10.46 9.31
N ALA A 219 -14.93 -10.06 9.90
CA ALA A 219 -16.26 -10.22 9.29
C ALA A 219 -16.60 -9.10 8.28
N SER A 220 -15.92 -7.97 8.39
CA SER A 220 -16.22 -6.78 7.58
C SER A 220 -15.47 -6.73 6.26
N GLY A 221 -14.40 -7.50 6.03
CA GLY A 221 -13.63 -7.46 4.76
C GLY A 221 -13.01 -6.09 4.40
N PHE A 222 -12.99 -5.13 5.31
CA PHE A 222 -12.27 -3.86 5.17
C PHE A 222 -11.00 -3.89 6.02
N MET A 223 -9.96 -3.19 5.59
CA MET A 223 -8.78 -2.98 6.43
C MET A 223 -9.17 -2.16 7.67
N SER A 224 -8.55 -2.48 8.81
CA SER A 224 -8.81 -1.79 10.08
C SER A 224 -8.64 -0.28 9.98
N ARG A 225 -7.65 0.16 9.19
CA ARG A 225 -7.39 1.57 8.88
C ARG A 225 -8.57 2.23 8.17
N THR A 226 -9.11 1.61 7.12
CA THR A 226 -10.24 2.13 6.35
C THR A 226 -11.46 2.36 7.24
N LEU A 227 -11.76 1.42 8.15
CA LEU A 227 -12.87 1.57 9.09
C LEU A 227 -12.65 2.67 10.12
N MET A 228 -11.41 2.82 10.62
CA MET A 228 -11.05 3.91 11.54
C MET A 228 -11.23 5.26 10.87
N VAL A 229 -10.79 5.41 9.62
CA VAL A 229 -10.97 6.62 8.82
C VAL A 229 -12.45 6.90 8.60
N LEU A 230 -13.23 5.92 8.13
CA LEU A 230 -14.67 6.06 7.88
C LEU A 230 -15.47 6.43 9.13
N LYS A 231 -15.10 5.87 10.30
CA LYS A 231 -15.73 6.19 11.57
C LYS A 231 -15.30 7.54 12.15
N GLY A 232 -14.31 8.18 11.54
CA GLY A 232 -13.88 9.54 11.85
C GLY A 232 -14.99 10.57 11.67
N LYS A 233 -14.81 11.74 12.30
CA LYS A 233 -15.81 12.81 12.31
C LYS A 233 -15.76 13.72 11.08
N THR A 234 -14.67 13.69 10.32
CA THR A 234 -14.31 14.76 9.39
C THR A 234 -14.14 14.22 7.97
N SER A 235 -15.16 14.40 7.12
CA SER A 235 -15.20 14.07 5.68
C SER A 235 -14.25 12.93 5.27
N PRO A 236 -14.51 11.70 5.76
CA PRO A 236 -13.57 10.60 5.62
C PRO A 236 -13.30 10.20 4.16
N GLU A 237 -14.18 10.58 3.22
CA GLU A 237 -14.05 10.35 1.80
C GLU A 237 -12.73 10.88 1.20
N THR A 238 -12.20 11.99 1.70
CA THR A 238 -11.00 12.63 1.13
C THR A 238 -9.70 11.91 1.50
N ARG A 239 -9.71 11.13 2.58
CA ARG A 239 -8.52 10.47 3.17
C ARG A 239 -8.22 9.10 2.57
N LEU A 240 -9.23 8.49 1.97
CA LEU A 240 -9.18 7.14 1.42
C LEU A 240 -8.51 7.11 0.06
N SER A 241 -7.91 5.98 -0.30
CA SER A 241 -7.49 5.71 -1.68
C SER A 241 -8.71 5.54 -2.59
N THR A 242 -8.49 5.62 -3.90
CA THR A 242 -9.58 5.39 -4.87
C THR A 242 -10.10 3.96 -4.80
N GLU A 243 -9.23 2.98 -4.53
CA GLU A 243 -9.62 1.58 -4.33
C GLU A 243 -10.46 1.40 -3.07
N GLU A 244 -10.07 2.04 -1.96
CA GLU A 244 -10.84 2.04 -0.72
C GLU A 244 -12.22 2.67 -0.93
N LEU A 245 -12.30 3.80 -1.64
CA LEU A 245 -13.57 4.44 -2.01
C LEU A 245 -14.44 3.52 -2.87
N GLN A 246 -13.87 2.87 -3.88
CA GLN A 246 -14.59 1.93 -4.75
C GLN A 246 -15.14 0.74 -3.94
N MET A 247 -14.37 0.17 -3.02
CA MET A 247 -14.82 -0.92 -2.16
C MET A 247 -16.00 -0.49 -1.27
N VAL A 248 -15.92 0.70 -0.67
CA VAL A 248 -16.97 1.27 0.19
C VAL A 248 -18.27 1.49 -0.61
N VAL A 249 -18.17 2.11 -1.79
CA VAL A 249 -19.34 2.37 -2.66
C VAL A 249 -19.96 1.07 -3.17
N THR A 250 -19.14 0.11 -3.62
CA THR A 250 -19.61 -1.18 -4.17
C THR A 250 -20.35 -2.02 -3.14
N ARG A 251 -19.98 -1.89 -1.85
CA ARG A 251 -20.64 -2.59 -0.74
C ARG A 251 -22.10 -2.19 -0.56
N GLY A 252 -22.43 -0.93 -0.85
CA GLY A 252 -23.77 -0.37 -0.74
C GLY A 252 -24.26 -0.10 0.69
N THR A 253 -25.35 0.66 0.79
CA THR A 253 -25.85 1.27 2.03
C THR A 253 -26.23 0.26 3.10
N GLU A 254 -26.87 -0.85 2.73
CA GLU A 254 -27.42 -1.79 3.72
C GLU A 254 -26.34 -2.64 4.40
N ALA A 255 -25.27 -2.97 3.67
CA ALA A 255 -24.13 -3.67 4.23
C ALA A 255 -23.27 -2.71 5.08
N MET A 256 -23.07 -1.48 4.61
CA MET A 256 -22.32 -0.47 5.35
C MET A 256 -23.02 -0.03 6.65
N GLU A 257 -24.35 -0.07 6.69
CA GLU A 257 -25.15 0.20 7.91
C GLU A 257 -24.74 -0.75 9.04
N LYS A 258 -24.61 -2.05 8.71
CA LYS A 258 -24.21 -3.11 9.65
C LYS A 258 -22.74 -2.99 10.07
N VAL A 259 -21.85 -2.67 9.13
CA VAL A 259 -20.41 -2.56 9.36
C VAL A 259 -20.06 -1.35 10.22
N LEU A 260 -20.70 -0.21 9.97
CA LEU A 260 -20.44 1.03 10.71
C LEU A 260 -21.24 1.13 12.01
N GLY A 261 -22.35 0.39 12.13
CA GLY A 261 -23.27 0.49 13.26
C GLY A 261 -24.01 1.83 13.30
N TRP A 262 -24.22 2.45 12.13
CA TRP A 262 -24.84 3.77 11.98
C TRP A 262 -26.26 3.64 11.45
N ASP A 263 -27.06 4.71 11.58
CA ASP A 263 -28.39 4.76 10.98
C ASP A 263 -28.30 4.88 9.44
N ARG A 264 -29.38 4.47 8.77
CA ARG A 264 -29.46 4.51 7.30
C ARG A 264 -29.23 5.90 6.70
N ARG A 265 -29.69 6.98 7.35
CA ARG A 265 -29.55 8.34 6.79
C ARG A 265 -28.10 8.77 6.83
N ARG A 266 -27.43 8.60 7.97
CA ARG A 266 -26.00 8.89 8.11
C ARG A 266 -25.14 8.04 7.17
N THR A 267 -25.40 6.74 7.11
CA THR A 267 -24.68 5.82 6.21
C THR A 267 -24.88 6.18 4.74
N SER A 268 -26.11 6.54 4.34
CA SER A 268 -26.42 6.97 2.98
C SER A 268 -25.73 8.29 2.62
N ALA A 269 -25.67 9.25 3.55
CA ALA A 269 -24.98 10.52 3.33
C ALA A 269 -23.47 10.32 3.15
N LEU A 270 -22.86 9.44 3.96
CA LEU A 270 -21.46 9.05 3.80
C LEU A 270 -21.20 8.42 2.43
N LEU A 271 -22.00 7.42 2.03
CA LEU A 271 -21.81 6.74 0.75
C LEU A 271 -21.96 7.68 -0.45
N HIS A 272 -22.92 8.59 -0.40
CA HIS A 272 -23.06 9.61 -1.43
C HIS A 272 -21.83 10.53 -1.50
N ALA A 273 -21.26 10.90 -0.35
CA ALA A 273 -20.02 11.69 -0.32
C ALA A 273 -18.83 10.91 -0.90
N CYS A 274 -18.69 9.62 -0.55
CA CYS A 274 -17.67 8.74 -1.13
C CYS A 274 -17.83 8.57 -2.65
N GLU A 275 -19.06 8.42 -3.14
CA GLU A 275 -19.36 8.29 -4.57
C GLU A 275 -19.05 9.58 -5.33
N ALA A 276 -19.38 10.74 -4.75
CA ALA A 276 -19.06 12.04 -5.33
C ALA A 276 -17.55 12.26 -5.44
N GLU A 277 -16.79 11.96 -4.38
CA GLU A 277 -15.32 12.05 -4.36
C GLU A 277 -14.70 11.10 -5.39
N LEU A 278 -15.14 9.84 -5.42
CA LEU A 278 -14.68 8.83 -6.38
C LEU A 278 -14.91 9.29 -7.82
N THR A 279 -16.12 9.78 -8.12
CA THR A 279 -16.47 10.28 -9.45
C THR A 279 -15.59 11.47 -9.84
N GLY A 280 -15.33 12.39 -8.90
CA GLY A 280 -14.45 13.53 -9.11
C GLY A 280 -13.03 13.10 -9.47
N ARG A 281 -12.45 12.14 -8.72
CA ARG A 281 -11.11 11.60 -9.00
C ARG A 281 -11.03 10.92 -10.36
N LEU A 282 -12.01 10.09 -10.71
CA LEU A 282 -12.04 9.40 -12.00
C LEU A 282 -12.13 10.38 -13.18
N GLN A 283 -12.94 11.43 -13.04
CA GLN A 283 -13.04 12.49 -14.05
C GLN A 283 -11.71 13.25 -14.22
N GLN A 284 -11.00 13.56 -13.12
CA GLN A 284 -9.70 14.19 -13.17
C GLN A 284 -8.67 13.31 -13.89
N VAL A 285 -8.62 12.01 -13.56
CA VAL A 285 -7.72 11.06 -14.24
C VAL A 285 -8.02 10.98 -15.74
N GLN A 286 -9.31 10.91 -16.12
CA GLN A 286 -9.70 10.90 -17.52
C GLN A 286 -9.29 12.19 -18.26
N ALA A 287 -9.41 13.36 -17.60
CA ALA A 287 -8.97 14.62 -18.16
C ALA A 287 -7.46 14.65 -18.39
N VAL A 288 -6.66 14.20 -17.41
CA VAL A 288 -5.20 14.12 -17.52
C VAL A 288 -4.77 13.16 -18.63
N GLN A 289 -5.41 11.99 -18.75
CA GLN A 289 -5.14 11.03 -19.82
C GLN A 289 -5.48 11.58 -21.21
N SER A 290 -6.55 12.37 -21.31
CA SER A 290 -6.93 13.05 -22.56
C SER A 290 -5.87 14.07 -22.99
N ILE A 291 -5.36 14.86 -22.04
CA ILE A 291 -4.26 15.81 -22.28
C ILE A 291 -3.01 15.05 -22.73
N ARG A 292 -2.63 13.96 -22.04
CA ARG A 292 -1.47 13.15 -22.39
C ARG A 292 -1.54 12.61 -23.82
N SER A 293 -2.70 12.10 -24.22
CA SER A 293 -2.94 11.56 -25.56
C SER A 293 -2.80 12.64 -26.64
N ASN A 294 -3.39 13.82 -26.41
CA ASN A 294 -3.29 14.96 -27.34
C ASN A 294 -1.85 15.48 -27.47
N THR A 295 -1.13 15.59 -26.35
CA THR A 295 0.26 16.07 -26.35
C THR A 295 1.20 15.11 -27.12
N GLN A 296 0.90 13.82 -27.08
CA GLN A 296 1.67 12.80 -27.80
C GLN A 296 1.40 12.85 -29.32
N LEU A 297 0.16 13.12 -29.73
CA LEU A 297 -0.20 13.33 -31.15
C LEU A 297 0.43 14.60 -31.72
N ASP A 298 0.39 15.71 -30.98
CA ASP A 298 1.06 16.97 -31.34
C ASP A 298 2.57 16.80 -31.54
N ARG A 299 3.20 15.94 -30.73
CA ARG A 299 4.63 15.64 -30.84
C ARG A 299 4.95 14.80 -32.08
N VAL A 300 4.08 13.86 -32.46
CA VAL A 300 4.27 13.04 -33.67
C VAL A 300 4.10 13.89 -34.93
N GLN A 301 3.10 14.79 -34.96
CA GLN A 301 2.88 15.70 -36.10
C GLN A 301 4.05 16.66 -36.33
N ARG A 302 4.68 17.20 -35.28
CA ARG A 302 5.87 18.06 -35.44
C ARG A 302 7.10 17.33 -35.99
N VAL A 303 7.26 16.05 -35.68
CA VAL A 303 8.39 15.25 -36.20
C VAL A 303 8.17 14.87 -37.67
N GLU A 304 6.92 14.73 -38.11
CA GLU A 304 6.59 14.51 -39.52
C GLU A 304 6.77 15.78 -40.39
N GLU A 305 6.54 16.97 -39.84
CA GLU A 305 6.80 18.24 -40.55
C GLU A 305 8.31 18.57 -40.67
N GLU A 306 9.14 18.26 -39.67
CA GLU A 306 10.60 18.45 -39.74
C GLU A 306 11.35 17.38 -40.56
N GLY A 307 10.72 16.23 -40.84
CA GLY A 307 11.30 15.15 -41.64
C GLY A 307 11.28 15.38 -43.17
N VAL A 308 10.65 16.45 -43.65
CA VAL A 308 10.49 16.79 -45.08
C VAL A 308 11.38 17.97 -45.49
N GLU A 309 12.60 18.08 -44.96
CA GLU A 309 13.67 18.84 -45.61
C GLU A 309 14.84 17.90 -45.95
N THR A 310 14.80 17.33 -47.17
CA THR A 310 15.97 16.65 -47.75
C THR A 310 16.81 17.62 -48.60
N PRO A 311 18.13 17.40 -48.71
CA PRO A 311 19.12 18.38 -49.14
C PRO A 311 19.21 18.47 -50.67
N ALA A 312 19.00 19.66 -51.24
CA ALA A 312 19.32 19.92 -52.63
C ALA A 312 20.81 20.33 -52.76
N GLN A 313 21.60 19.30 -53.07
CA GLN A 313 22.85 19.26 -53.81
C GLN A 313 23.44 20.58 -54.33
N GLY A 314 24.73 20.75 -54.09
CA GLY A 314 25.56 21.69 -54.83
C GLY A 314 25.62 21.37 -56.33
N SER A 315 25.92 22.41 -57.11
CA SER A 315 26.51 22.28 -58.44
C SER A 315 27.20 23.59 -58.83
N ASN A 316 28.50 23.41 -59.15
CA ASN A 316 29.47 24.26 -59.85
C ASN A 316 29.96 25.56 -59.22
#